data_AF-A0A350XPS9-F1
#
_entry.id   AF-A0A350XPS9-F1
#
_cell.length_a   1.000
_cell.length_b   1.000
_cell.length_c   1.000
_cell.angle_alpha   90.00
_cell.angle_beta   90.00
_cell.angle_gamma   90.00
#
_symmetry.space_group_name_H-M   'P 1'
#
loop_
_entity.id
_entity.type
_entity.pdbx_description
1 polymer ?
#
loop_
_entity_poly.entity_id
_entity_poly.type
_entity_poly.pdbx_seq_one_letter_code
_entity_poly.pdbx_strand_id
1 'polypeptide(L)'
;MALPATSADPPDPDRPCLGRLAAQLRQYQVRYGVPEVPPAQRLDDRLRSGRGRLRFIDDQIAELTAERHRLRQELAGFEKGLALVLDDEIDRLRREHGEAWSPVPIRSYRMWQIRDGRMMGARLEWKDPWLTAGCARGNGRTEVPHSDGRCGTPPCGIYTAKHPELLLTGFGVLRVGAMGLVELSGKVVEHARGYRAEHARVVALGLVAGGRWLTTDSPGMVTAAFHDPEQTVVRWGSRYQSHAVAWAVITEYLIAREEPPWTSESNSA
;
A
#
# COMPACT_ATOMS: atom_id res chain seq x y z
N MET A 1 -4.63 -32.66 -8.52
CA MET A 1 -4.60 -32.68 -10.00
C MET A 1 -4.01 -34.02 -10.40
N ALA A 2 -4.85 -34.94 -10.89
CA ALA A 2 -4.48 -36.32 -11.19
C ALA A 2 -3.62 -36.38 -12.47
N LEU A 3 -2.50 -37.08 -12.43
CA LEU A 3 -1.72 -37.43 -13.62
C LEU A 3 -2.54 -38.44 -14.45
N PRO A 4 -2.56 -38.33 -15.79
CA PRO A 4 -3.27 -39.29 -16.62
C PRO A 4 -2.58 -40.65 -16.56
N ALA A 5 -3.39 -41.70 -16.50
CA ALA A 5 -2.95 -43.07 -16.68
C ALA A 5 -2.19 -43.18 -18.01
N THR A 6 -1.00 -43.78 -17.95
CA THR A 6 -0.26 -44.25 -19.11
C THR A 6 -1.16 -45.21 -19.88
N SER A 7 -1.79 -44.73 -20.95
CA SER A 7 -2.42 -45.58 -21.94
C SER A 7 -1.31 -46.40 -22.58
N ALA A 8 -1.26 -47.69 -22.28
CA ALA A 8 -0.52 -48.63 -23.11
C ALA A 8 -1.14 -48.55 -24.51
N ASP A 9 -0.39 -48.08 -25.50
CA ASP A 9 -0.83 -48.08 -26.89
C ASP A 9 -1.29 -49.49 -27.30
N PRO A 10 -2.38 -49.62 -28.07
CA PRO A 10 -2.81 -50.91 -28.59
C PRO A 10 -1.67 -51.54 -29.43
N PRO A 11 -1.49 -52.87 -29.38
CA PRO A 11 -0.43 -53.52 -30.14
C PRO A 11 -0.70 -53.35 -31.64
N ASP A 12 0.22 -52.64 -32.31
CA ASP A 12 0.25 -52.48 -33.76
C ASP A 12 0.34 -53.85 -34.47
N PRO A 13 -0.66 -54.25 -35.27
CA PRO A 13 -0.68 -55.54 -35.96
C PRO A 13 0.41 -55.68 -37.03
N ASP A 14 1.04 -54.58 -37.47
CA ASP A 14 2.12 -54.57 -38.46
C ASP A 14 3.52 -54.69 -37.83
N ARG A 15 3.59 -54.86 -36.50
CA ARG A 15 4.87 -55.01 -35.81
C ARG A 15 5.52 -56.36 -36.18
N PRO A 16 6.71 -56.36 -36.81
CA PRO A 16 7.33 -57.61 -37.23
C PRO A 16 7.56 -58.53 -36.04
N CYS A 17 7.11 -59.79 -36.14
CA CYS A 17 7.31 -60.79 -35.09
C CYS A 17 8.79 -61.22 -35.06
N LEU A 18 9.63 -60.40 -34.41
CA LEU A 18 11.08 -60.55 -34.37
C LEU A 18 11.51 -61.94 -33.86
N GLY A 19 10.73 -62.53 -32.94
CA GLY A 19 10.97 -63.90 -32.46
C GLY A 19 10.84 -64.96 -33.56
N ARG A 20 9.84 -64.84 -34.44
CA ARG A 20 9.63 -65.74 -35.58
C ARG A 20 10.71 -65.57 -36.64
N LEU A 21 11.07 -64.32 -36.97
CA LEU A 21 12.14 -64.02 -37.94
C LEU A 21 13.51 -64.47 -37.43
N ALA A 22 13.81 -64.32 -36.13
CA ALA A 22 15.04 -64.82 -35.53
C ALA A 22 15.12 -66.34 -35.51
N ALA A 23 14.00 -67.04 -35.25
CA ALA A 23 13.93 -68.50 -35.33
C ALA A 23 14.14 -69.01 -36.76
N GLN A 24 13.54 -68.33 -37.75
CA GLN A 24 13.73 -68.62 -39.16
C GLN A 24 15.18 -68.40 -39.59
N LEU A 25 15.81 -67.27 -39.21
CA LEU A 25 17.22 -66.99 -39.52
C LEU A 25 18.16 -68.06 -38.94
N ARG A 26 17.93 -68.53 -37.71
CA ARG A 26 18.70 -69.63 -37.11
C ARG A 26 18.61 -70.94 -37.91
N GLN A 27 17.42 -71.28 -38.42
CA GLN A 27 17.25 -72.45 -39.28
C GLN A 27 18.04 -72.34 -40.59
N TYR A 28 18.06 -71.16 -41.21
CA TYR A 28 18.85 -70.92 -42.43
C TYR A 28 20.36 -70.95 -42.16
N GLN A 29 20.82 -70.43 -41.02
CA GLN A 29 22.23 -70.46 -40.63
C GLN A 29 22.78 -71.87 -40.40
N VAL A 30 21.99 -72.77 -39.78
CA VAL A 30 22.35 -74.19 -39.63
C VAL A 30 22.49 -74.88 -40.99
N ARG A 31 21.68 -74.48 -41.97
CA ARG A 31 21.62 -75.11 -43.30
C ARG A 31 22.66 -74.61 -44.29
N TYR A 32 23.04 -73.33 -44.22
CA TYR A 32 23.88 -72.68 -45.25
C TYR A 32 25.16 -72.04 -44.73
N GLY A 33 25.47 -72.21 -43.44
CA GLY A 33 26.63 -71.59 -42.80
C GLY A 33 26.37 -70.14 -42.37
N VAL A 34 27.25 -69.61 -41.51
CA VAL A 34 27.12 -68.25 -40.94
C VAL A 34 28.16 -67.33 -41.59
N PRO A 35 27.76 -66.17 -42.16
CA PRO A 35 28.73 -65.16 -42.59
C PRO A 35 29.46 -64.55 -41.40
N GLU A 36 30.73 -64.14 -41.55
CA GLU A 36 31.61 -63.72 -40.44
C GLU A 36 30.98 -62.71 -39.45
N VAL A 37 30.18 -61.74 -39.93
CA VAL A 37 29.31 -60.90 -39.07
C VAL A 37 27.97 -60.60 -39.78
N PRO A 38 26.85 -61.20 -39.36
CA PRO A 38 25.55 -60.94 -39.96
C PRO A 38 25.12 -59.47 -39.82
N PRO A 39 24.61 -58.80 -40.89
CA PRO A 39 24.05 -57.45 -40.81
C PRO A 39 22.97 -57.28 -39.71
N ALA A 40 22.20 -58.34 -39.45
CA ALA A 40 21.22 -58.37 -38.37
C ALA A 40 21.85 -58.21 -36.97
N GLN A 41 23.06 -58.73 -36.75
CA GLN A 41 23.76 -58.60 -35.47
C GLN A 41 24.20 -57.15 -35.22
N ARG A 42 24.71 -56.46 -36.26
CA ARG A 42 25.07 -55.02 -36.17
C ARG A 42 23.87 -54.14 -35.84
N LEU A 43 22.70 -54.43 -36.41
CA LEU A 43 21.46 -53.72 -36.09
C LEU A 43 20.96 -54.04 -34.68
N ASP A 44 21.05 -55.30 -34.25
CA ASP A 44 20.69 -55.71 -32.90
C ASP A 44 21.61 -55.07 -31.84
N ASP A 45 22.91 -55.00 -32.08
CA ASP A 45 23.86 -54.29 -31.21
C ASP A 45 23.53 -52.80 -31.11
N ARG A 46 23.22 -52.13 -32.24
CA ARG A 46 22.76 -50.73 -32.23
C ARG A 46 21.45 -50.54 -31.48
N LEU A 47 20.49 -51.47 -31.62
CA LEU A 47 19.23 -51.43 -30.87
C LEU A 47 19.48 -51.63 -29.37
N ARG A 48 20.39 -52.53 -28.98
CA ARG A 48 20.80 -52.73 -27.59
C ARG A 48 21.46 -51.49 -27.01
N SER A 49 22.42 -50.88 -27.72
CA SER A 49 23.05 -49.62 -27.31
C SER A 49 22.03 -48.47 -27.25
N GLY A 50 21.12 -48.37 -28.22
CA GLY A 50 20.05 -47.37 -28.24
C GLY A 50 19.09 -47.51 -27.06
N ARG A 51 18.66 -48.73 -26.74
CA ARG A 51 17.84 -49.03 -25.55
C ARG A 51 18.59 -48.76 -24.24
N GLY A 52 19.91 -48.99 -24.21
CA GLY A 52 20.77 -48.63 -23.07
C GLY A 52 20.80 -47.12 -22.84
N ARG A 53 21.02 -46.34 -23.90
CA ARG A 53 21.01 -44.87 -23.83
C ARG A 53 19.64 -44.31 -23.47
N LEU A 54 18.56 -44.88 -23.99
CA LEU A 54 17.20 -44.47 -23.64
C LEU A 54 16.94 -44.66 -22.15
N ARG A 55 17.27 -45.84 -21.59
CA ARG A 55 17.16 -46.09 -20.14
C ARG A 55 17.96 -45.10 -19.30
N PHE A 56 19.19 -44.81 -19.70
CA PHE A 56 20.01 -43.81 -19.02
C PHE A 56 19.37 -42.42 -19.02
N ILE A 57 18.78 -42.00 -20.15
CA ILE A 57 18.06 -40.71 -20.23
C ILE A 57 16.79 -40.75 -19.36
N ASP A 58 16.04 -41.85 -19.38
CA ASP A 58 14.84 -42.02 -18.55
C ASP A 58 15.17 -41.94 -17.05
N ASP A 59 16.29 -42.55 -16.63
CA ASP A 59 16.79 -42.47 -15.26
C ASP A 59 17.16 -41.01 -14.88
N GLN A 60 17.85 -40.29 -15.77
CA GLN A 60 18.17 -38.87 -15.56
C GLN A 60 16.92 -37.98 -15.48
N ILE A 61 15.90 -38.25 -16.31
CA ILE A 61 14.62 -37.53 -16.25
C ILE A 61 13.92 -37.79 -14.91
N ALA A 62 13.94 -39.03 -14.43
CA ALA A 62 13.36 -39.39 -13.14
C ALA A 62 14.07 -38.65 -11.99
N GLU A 63 15.41 -38.61 -12.00
CA GLU A 63 16.22 -37.89 -11.01
C GLU A 63 15.93 -36.37 -11.03
N LEU A 64 15.98 -35.73 -12.19
CA LEU A 64 15.70 -34.30 -12.34
C LEU A 64 14.25 -33.96 -11.96
N THR A 65 13.30 -34.87 -12.22
CA THR A 65 11.90 -34.69 -11.83
C THR A 65 11.74 -34.74 -10.30
N ALA A 66 12.44 -35.66 -9.63
CA ALA A 66 12.46 -35.75 -8.18
C ALA A 66 13.10 -34.49 -7.55
N GLU A 67 14.24 -34.03 -8.08
CA GLU A 67 14.92 -32.83 -7.58
C GLU A 67 14.07 -31.57 -7.79
N ARG A 68 13.45 -31.42 -8.96
CA ARG A 68 12.49 -30.33 -9.21
C ARG A 68 11.30 -30.36 -8.25
N HIS A 69 10.81 -31.55 -7.90
CA HIS A 69 9.72 -31.68 -6.93
C HIS A 69 10.18 -31.25 -5.53
N ARG A 70 11.36 -31.68 -5.10
CA ARG A 70 11.97 -31.29 -3.84
C ARG A 70 12.17 -29.78 -3.73
N LEU A 71 12.83 -29.16 -4.72
CA LEU A 71 13.07 -27.70 -4.72
C LEU A 71 11.78 -26.89 -4.65
N ARG A 72 10.69 -27.37 -5.27
CA ARG A 72 9.38 -26.73 -5.15
C ARG A 72 8.79 -26.80 -3.75
N GLN A 73 8.96 -27.92 -3.07
CA GLN A 73 8.52 -28.06 -1.69
C GLN A 73 9.33 -27.13 -0.77
N GLU A 74 10.65 -27.03 -0.99
CA GLU A 74 11.52 -26.10 -0.25
C GLU A 74 11.12 -24.65 -0.49
N LEU A 75 10.91 -24.22 -1.75
CA LEU A 75 10.43 -22.88 -2.07
C LEU A 75 9.07 -22.56 -1.44
N ALA A 76 8.11 -23.48 -1.50
CA ALA A 76 6.81 -23.30 -0.85
C ALA A 76 6.96 -23.17 0.68
N GLY A 77 7.91 -23.88 1.28
CA GLY A 77 8.28 -23.73 2.68
C GLY A 77 8.83 -22.34 3.00
N PHE A 78 9.74 -21.82 2.18
CA PHE A 78 10.31 -20.49 2.33
C PHE A 78 9.27 -19.39 2.12
N GLU A 79 8.39 -19.50 1.11
CA GLU A 79 7.29 -18.56 0.88
C GLU A 79 6.36 -18.49 2.10
N LYS A 80 6.02 -19.64 2.68
CA LYS A 80 5.21 -19.70 3.90
C LYS A 80 5.94 -19.08 5.11
N GLY A 81 7.22 -19.36 5.26
CA GLY A 81 8.05 -18.76 6.32
C GLY A 81 8.16 -17.24 6.18
N LEU A 82 8.40 -16.75 4.97
CA LEU A 82 8.46 -15.34 4.64
C LEU A 82 7.12 -14.65 4.92
N ALA A 83 6.00 -15.26 4.52
CA ALA A 83 4.67 -14.73 4.81
C ALA A 83 4.44 -14.55 6.31
N LEU A 84 4.81 -15.54 7.14
CA LEU A 84 4.67 -15.45 8.59
C LEU A 84 5.54 -14.33 9.20
N VAL A 85 6.78 -14.18 8.73
CA VAL A 85 7.68 -13.11 9.20
C VAL A 85 7.15 -11.73 8.79
N LEU A 86 6.65 -11.59 7.56
CA LEU A 86 6.06 -10.34 7.08
C LEU A 86 4.76 -10.01 7.82
N ASP A 87 3.91 -11.00 8.11
CA ASP A 87 2.69 -10.78 8.89
C ASP A 87 3.00 -10.30 10.32
N ASP A 88 3.98 -10.91 11.01
CA ASP A 88 4.39 -10.46 12.34
C ASP A 88 5.01 -9.06 12.33
N GLU A 89 5.80 -8.75 11.29
CA GLU A 89 6.37 -7.42 11.09
C GLU A 89 5.29 -6.37 10.83
N ILE A 90 4.30 -6.68 9.98
CA ILE A 90 3.14 -5.82 9.73
C ILE A 90 2.35 -5.60 11.04
N ASP A 91 2.11 -6.65 11.81
CA ASP A 91 1.38 -6.54 13.07
C ASP A 91 2.17 -5.77 14.13
N ARG A 92 3.49 -5.91 14.17
CA ARG A 92 4.36 -5.05 14.99
C ARG A 92 4.21 -3.59 14.58
N LEU A 93 4.36 -3.28 13.29
CA LEU A 93 4.20 -1.94 12.77
C LEU A 93 2.80 -1.38 13.05
N ARG A 94 1.74 -2.18 12.93
CA ARG A 94 0.38 -1.77 13.30
C ARG A 94 0.23 -1.49 14.80
N ARG A 95 0.86 -2.30 15.67
CA ARG A 95 0.86 -2.05 17.13
C ARG A 95 1.62 -0.78 17.47
N GLU A 96 2.75 -0.54 16.80
CA GLU A 96 3.60 0.63 17.02
C GLU A 96 3.02 1.91 16.41
N HIS A 97 2.31 1.81 15.27
CA HIS A 97 1.95 2.97 14.44
C HIS A 97 0.44 3.12 14.12
N GLY A 98 -0.39 2.08 14.16
CA GLY A 98 -1.83 2.14 13.78
C GLY A 98 -2.13 1.89 12.28
N GLU A 99 -3.40 1.87 11.88
CA GLU A 99 -3.88 1.25 10.62
C GLU A 99 -3.97 2.20 9.39
N ALA A 100 -3.47 3.43 9.47
CA ALA A 100 -3.39 4.33 8.30
C ALA A 100 -2.22 5.32 8.39
N TRP A 101 -1.03 4.82 8.70
CA TRP A 101 0.18 5.63 8.78
C TRP A 101 0.66 6.04 7.38
N SER A 102 0.54 7.33 7.05
CA SER A 102 1.34 7.93 5.99
C SER A 102 2.69 8.35 6.61
N PRO A 103 3.85 7.90 6.09
CA PRO A 103 5.15 8.32 6.60
C PRO A 103 5.40 9.82 6.41
N VAL A 104 4.61 10.46 5.53
CA VAL A 104 4.58 11.91 5.32
C VAL A 104 3.21 12.44 5.74
N PRO A 105 3.12 13.43 6.65
CA PRO A 105 1.83 13.97 7.05
C PRO A 105 1.00 14.46 5.86
N ILE A 106 -0.29 14.09 5.83
CA ILE A 106 -1.20 14.55 4.76
C ILE A 106 -1.56 16.00 5.05
N ARG A 107 -1.27 16.90 4.12
CA ARG A 107 -1.67 18.31 4.23
C ARG A 107 -3.10 18.51 3.76
N SER A 108 -3.84 19.33 4.49
CA SER A 108 -5.22 19.66 4.19
C SER A 108 -5.64 20.94 4.90
N TYR A 109 -6.83 21.45 4.60
CA TYR A 109 -7.31 22.73 5.10
C TYR A 109 -8.37 22.54 6.19
N ARG A 110 -8.33 23.40 7.21
CA ARG A 110 -9.34 23.43 8.28
C ARG A 110 -9.77 24.85 8.59
N MET A 111 -11.02 25.00 9.02
CA MET A 111 -11.58 26.27 9.48
C MET A 111 -12.02 26.16 10.95
N TRP A 112 -11.86 27.25 11.69
CA TRP A 112 -12.32 27.44 13.06
C TRP A 112 -13.17 28.70 13.14
N GLN A 113 -14.20 28.66 13.98
CA GLN A 113 -14.92 29.85 14.40
C GLN A 113 -14.21 30.45 15.60
N ILE A 114 -14.10 31.78 15.66
CA ILE A 114 -13.66 32.46 16.89
C ILE A 114 -14.93 32.89 17.63
N ARG A 115 -15.14 32.33 18.82
CA ARG A 115 -16.30 32.63 19.66
C ARG A 115 -15.85 32.78 21.11
N ASP A 116 -16.32 33.83 21.77
CA ASP A 116 -15.98 34.12 23.17
C ASP A 116 -14.45 34.13 23.40
N GLY A 117 -13.70 34.68 22.43
CA GLY A 117 -12.24 34.74 22.43
C GLY A 117 -11.52 33.40 22.22
N ARG A 118 -12.21 32.35 21.75
CA ARG A 118 -11.66 30.98 21.65
C ARG A 118 -11.76 30.41 20.25
N MET A 119 -10.79 29.57 19.90
CA MET A 119 -10.77 28.82 18.63
C MET A 119 -11.67 27.59 18.71
N MET A 120 -12.83 27.64 18.06
CA MET A 120 -13.83 26.58 18.10
C MET A 120 -13.82 25.74 16.83
N GLY A 121 -13.65 24.44 17.00
CA GLY A 121 -14.02 23.45 15.98
C GLY A 121 -15.53 23.18 16.00
N ALA A 122 -15.97 22.15 15.25
CA ALA A 122 -17.40 21.80 15.16
C ALA A 122 -18.06 21.39 16.50
N ARG A 123 -17.28 20.86 17.46
CA ARG A 123 -17.81 20.37 18.75
C ARG A 123 -17.03 20.82 19.97
N LEU A 124 -15.75 21.15 19.80
CA LEU A 124 -14.84 21.41 20.91
C LEU A 124 -13.90 22.54 20.59
N GLU A 125 -13.47 23.21 21.65
CA GLU A 125 -12.42 24.22 21.65
C GLU A 125 -11.07 23.57 21.33
N TRP A 126 -10.33 24.21 20.44
CA TRP A 126 -8.92 23.94 20.19
C TRP A 126 -8.12 24.91 21.05
N LYS A 127 -7.53 24.40 22.12
CA LYS A 127 -6.69 25.21 23.03
C LYS A 127 -5.26 25.34 22.52
N ASP A 128 -4.85 24.39 21.71
CA ASP A 128 -3.50 24.23 21.19
C ASP A 128 -3.55 24.18 19.65
N PRO A 129 -2.42 24.48 18.97
CA PRO A 129 -2.32 24.34 17.52
C PRO A 129 -2.21 22.87 17.08
N TRP A 130 -2.53 21.93 17.96
CA TRP A 130 -2.64 20.51 17.66
C TRP A 130 -3.90 19.96 18.34
N LEU A 131 -4.44 18.88 17.80
CA LEU A 131 -5.54 18.15 18.43
C LEU A 131 -5.39 16.65 18.16
N THR A 132 -5.75 15.85 19.16
CA THR A 132 -6.03 14.42 19.01
C THR A 132 -7.53 14.19 19.09
N ALA A 133 -8.07 13.47 18.11
CA ALA A 133 -9.48 13.15 18.00
C ALA A 133 -9.88 12.16 19.10
N GLY A 134 -10.97 12.48 19.81
CA GLY A 134 -11.63 11.55 20.71
C GLY A 134 -12.96 11.04 20.13
N CYS A 135 -13.38 9.86 20.57
CA CYS A 135 -14.74 9.38 20.38
C CYS A 135 -15.49 9.37 21.71
N ALA A 136 -16.55 10.19 21.84
CA ALA A 136 -17.36 10.23 23.05
C ALA A 136 -18.11 8.91 23.36
N ARG A 137 -18.25 8.02 22.37
CA ARG A 137 -18.86 6.69 22.54
C ARG A 137 -17.82 5.57 22.68
N GLY A 138 -16.54 5.85 22.46
CA GLY A 138 -15.47 4.86 22.56
C GLY A 138 -15.01 4.71 24.01
N ASN A 139 -14.60 3.50 24.39
CA ASN A 139 -13.97 3.22 25.69
C ASN A 139 -12.45 3.50 25.70
N GLY A 140 -11.96 4.33 24.78
CA GLY A 140 -10.53 4.64 24.61
C GLY A 140 -9.68 3.51 24.00
N ARG A 141 -10.25 2.33 23.73
CA ARG A 141 -9.51 1.18 23.15
C ARG A 141 -9.73 0.99 21.65
N THR A 142 -10.55 1.85 21.05
CA THR A 142 -10.95 1.73 19.65
C THR A 142 -10.30 2.86 18.85
N GLU A 143 -9.69 2.52 17.73
CA GLU A 143 -8.98 3.46 16.87
C GLU A 143 -9.93 4.54 16.31
N VAL A 144 -9.53 5.81 16.42
CA VAL A 144 -10.30 6.97 15.95
C VAL A 144 -9.53 7.61 14.80
N PRO A 145 -10.19 8.03 13.69
CA PRO A 145 -11.63 7.96 13.43
C PRO A 145 -12.12 6.56 13.08
N HIS A 146 -13.29 6.19 13.59
CA HIS A 146 -13.95 4.97 13.14
C HIS A 146 -14.33 5.10 11.66
N SER A 147 -13.80 4.20 10.82
CA SER A 147 -14.02 4.16 9.38
C SER A 147 -15.50 3.95 9.04
N ASP A 148 -16.19 3.11 9.82
CA ASP A 148 -17.60 2.76 9.65
C ASP A 148 -18.60 3.88 10.04
N GLY A 149 -18.11 4.96 10.66
CA GLY A 149 -18.94 6.10 11.08
C GLY A 149 -19.95 5.78 12.19
N ARG A 150 -19.92 4.59 12.81
CA ARG A 150 -20.94 4.17 13.80
C ARG A 150 -20.89 4.96 15.11
N CYS A 151 -19.82 5.73 15.33
CA CYS A 151 -19.65 6.58 16.51
C CYS A 151 -20.62 7.79 16.60
N GLY A 152 -21.51 8.00 15.62
CA GLY A 152 -22.60 8.98 15.67
C GLY A 152 -22.49 10.07 14.61
N THR A 153 -23.33 11.11 14.71
CA THR A 153 -23.43 12.19 13.70
C THR A 153 -23.11 13.57 14.32
N PRO A 154 -22.12 14.32 13.81
CA PRO A 154 -21.09 13.85 12.87
C PRO A 154 -20.23 12.72 13.46
N PRO A 155 -19.67 11.85 12.59
CA PRO A 155 -18.68 10.86 12.98
C PRO A 155 -17.51 11.47 13.76
N CYS A 156 -16.80 10.63 14.50
CA CYS A 156 -15.58 10.98 15.21
C CYS A 156 -14.42 11.22 14.22
N GLY A 157 -13.46 12.04 14.62
CA GLY A 157 -12.31 12.47 13.80
C GLY A 157 -12.18 13.99 13.66
N ILE A 158 -11.00 14.42 13.24
CA ILE A 158 -10.69 15.80 12.86
C ILE A 158 -11.01 15.97 11.39
N TYR A 159 -11.99 16.81 11.09
CA TYR A 159 -12.44 17.10 9.72
C TYR A 159 -11.58 18.15 9.04
N THR A 160 -11.14 17.87 7.84
CA THR A 160 -10.44 18.82 6.97
C THR A 160 -10.94 18.71 5.54
N ALA A 161 -10.67 19.73 4.74
CA ALA A 161 -10.98 19.78 3.32
C ALA A 161 -9.72 19.63 2.48
N LYS A 162 -9.85 19.02 1.30
CA LYS A 162 -8.78 18.96 0.30
C LYS A 162 -8.45 20.30 -0.33
N HIS A 163 -9.42 21.20 -0.35
CA HIS A 163 -9.30 22.52 -0.96
C HIS A 163 -9.92 23.58 -0.04
N PRO A 164 -9.30 24.76 0.12
CA PRO A 164 -9.79 25.81 1.01
C PRO A 164 -11.14 26.40 0.57
N GLU A 165 -11.45 26.39 -0.73
CA GLU A 165 -12.71 26.88 -1.29
C GLU A 165 -13.91 26.08 -0.81
N LEU A 166 -13.71 24.79 -0.50
CA LEU A 166 -14.75 23.93 0.09
C LEU A 166 -15.14 24.39 1.49
N LEU A 167 -14.20 24.97 2.24
CA LEU A 167 -14.47 25.53 3.57
C LEU A 167 -15.23 26.85 3.45
N LEU A 168 -14.85 27.72 2.52
CA LEU A 168 -15.54 29.00 2.28
C LEU A 168 -16.98 28.78 1.80
N THR A 169 -17.21 27.76 0.97
CA THR A 169 -18.56 27.39 0.51
C THR A 169 -19.40 26.80 1.65
N GLY A 170 -18.80 25.96 2.50
CA GLY A 170 -19.51 25.26 3.57
C GLY A 170 -19.79 26.11 4.82
N PHE A 171 -18.88 27.00 5.20
CA PHE A 171 -18.98 27.86 6.38
C PHE A 171 -19.36 29.31 6.05
N GLY A 172 -19.31 29.70 4.78
CA GLY A 172 -19.46 31.08 4.33
C GLY A 172 -18.21 31.92 4.63
N VAL A 173 -18.21 33.16 4.13
CA VAL A 173 -17.20 34.17 4.47
C VAL A 173 -17.46 34.63 5.91
N LEU A 174 -16.82 33.97 6.87
CA LEU A 174 -16.97 34.30 8.28
C LEU A 174 -16.50 35.74 8.54
N ARG A 175 -17.29 36.52 9.29
CA ARG A 175 -16.84 37.86 9.73
C ARG A 175 -15.67 37.76 10.72
N VAL A 176 -15.67 36.68 11.50
CA VAL A 176 -14.72 36.39 12.56
C VAL A 176 -14.43 34.89 12.54
N GLY A 177 -13.17 34.50 12.36
CA GLY A 177 -12.78 33.11 12.22
C GLY A 177 -11.33 32.93 11.78
N ALA A 178 -10.92 31.68 11.62
CA ALA A 178 -9.60 31.32 11.16
C ALA A 178 -9.63 30.15 10.18
N MET A 179 -8.69 30.12 9.24
CA MET A 179 -8.44 28.99 8.35
C MET A 179 -6.96 28.64 8.42
N GLY A 180 -6.63 27.36 8.34
CA GLY A 180 -5.26 26.92 8.45
C GLY A 180 -4.97 25.72 7.59
N LEU A 181 -3.70 25.62 7.21
CA LEU A 181 -3.10 24.43 6.65
C LEU A 181 -2.73 23.54 7.82
N VAL A 182 -3.15 22.28 7.77
CA VAL A 182 -2.91 21.29 8.82
C VAL A 182 -2.26 20.06 8.26
N GLU A 183 -1.34 19.51 9.04
CA GLU A 183 -0.72 18.22 8.81
C GLU A 183 -1.48 17.17 9.61
N LEU A 184 -1.95 16.14 8.91
CA LEU A 184 -2.70 15.02 9.46
C LEU A 184 -1.79 13.82 9.68
N SER A 185 -1.96 13.15 10.81
CA SER A 185 -1.24 11.93 11.17
C SER A 185 -2.09 10.99 12.03
N GLY A 186 -1.51 9.84 12.39
CA GLY A 186 -2.24 8.71 12.98
C GLY A 186 -3.16 8.09 11.94
N LYS A 187 -4.33 7.60 12.36
CA LYS A 187 -5.32 7.10 11.41
C LYS A 187 -5.94 8.22 10.59
N VAL A 188 -5.86 8.14 9.25
CA VAL A 188 -6.55 9.06 8.33
C VAL A 188 -7.52 8.30 7.43
N VAL A 189 -8.77 8.75 7.41
CA VAL A 189 -9.82 8.25 6.52
C VAL A 189 -10.12 9.32 5.47
N GLU A 190 -9.83 9.00 4.23
CA GLU A 190 -10.10 9.87 3.09
C GLU A 190 -11.59 9.85 2.69
N HIS A 191 -12.09 11.00 2.28
CA HIS A 191 -13.42 11.21 1.71
C HIS A 191 -13.28 11.97 0.39
N ALA A 192 -14.37 12.01 -0.40
CA ALA A 192 -14.37 12.69 -1.70
C ALA A 192 -13.90 14.16 -1.64
N ARG A 193 -14.23 14.88 -0.56
CA ARG A 193 -13.99 16.32 -0.41
C ARG A 193 -12.98 16.68 0.69
N GLY A 194 -12.45 15.71 1.41
CA GLY A 194 -11.72 15.99 2.64
C GLY A 194 -11.23 14.74 3.35
N TYR A 195 -10.78 14.92 4.58
CA TYR A 195 -10.25 13.85 5.41
C TYR A 195 -10.89 13.88 6.80
N ARG A 196 -10.89 12.72 7.45
CA ARG A 196 -11.05 12.59 8.90
C ARG A 196 -9.76 12.00 9.45
N ALA A 197 -9.13 12.68 10.40
CA ALA A 197 -7.86 12.23 10.99
C ALA A 197 -7.96 12.02 12.50
N GLU A 198 -7.03 11.22 13.01
CA GLU A 198 -6.77 11.04 14.44
C GLU A 198 -6.05 12.26 15.01
N HIS A 199 -4.94 12.65 14.40
CA HIS A 199 -4.15 13.79 14.84
C HIS A 199 -4.14 14.87 13.76
N ALA A 200 -4.10 16.13 14.20
CA ALA A 200 -3.82 17.24 13.33
C ALA A 200 -2.93 18.27 14.03
N ARG A 201 -1.99 18.84 13.28
CA ARG A 201 -1.15 19.96 13.69
C ARG A 201 -1.28 21.09 12.69
N VAL A 202 -1.50 22.31 13.19
CA VAL A 202 -1.56 23.51 12.35
C VAL A 202 -0.15 23.95 12.00
N VAL A 203 0.11 24.14 10.70
CA VAL A 203 1.42 24.54 10.18
C VAL A 203 1.43 25.96 9.62
N ALA A 204 0.28 26.44 9.16
CA ALA A 204 0.07 27.81 8.74
C ALA A 204 -1.37 28.22 9.05
N LEU A 205 -1.58 29.49 9.33
CA LEU A 205 -2.83 30.01 9.84
C LEU A 205 -3.12 31.39 9.26
N GLY A 206 -4.36 31.60 8.87
CA GLY A 206 -4.96 32.91 8.60
C GLY A 206 -6.10 33.16 9.57
N LEU A 207 -6.19 34.38 10.11
CA LEU A 207 -7.25 34.80 11.03
C LEU A 207 -7.89 36.09 10.56
N VAL A 208 -9.18 36.24 10.83
CA VAL A 208 -9.96 37.47 10.67
C VAL A 208 -10.69 37.75 11.98
N ALA A 209 -10.43 38.90 12.60
CA ALA A 209 -11.11 39.34 13.83
C ALA A 209 -11.01 40.86 13.98
N GLY A 210 -12.03 41.52 14.54
CA GLY A 210 -11.97 42.94 14.92
C GLY A 210 -11.58 43.92 13.81
N GLY A 211 -12.04 43.70 12.57
CA GLY A 211 -11.68 44.57 11.43
C GLY A 211 -10.25 44.37 10.90
N ARG A 212 -9.56 43.33 11.36
CA ARG A 212 -8.18 43.02 11.03
C ARG A 212 -8.02 41.56 10.60
N TRP A 213 -6.94 41.29 9.89
CA TRP A 213 -6.55 39.96 9.45
C TRP A 213 -5.07 39.72 9.69
N LEU A 214 -4.69 38.46 9.80
CA LEU A 214 -3.31 38.01 10.00
C LEU A 214 -3.09 36.72 9.22
N THR A 215 -1.92 36.56 8.62
CA THR A 215 -1.42 35.27 8.11
C THR A 215 -0.07 34.96 8.72
N THR A 216 0.17 33.72 9.13
CA THR A 216 1.43 33.32 9.76
C THR A 216 1.68 31.81 9.67
N ASP A 217 2.95 31.43 9.54
CA ASP A 217 3.51 30.09 9.66
C ASP A 217 4.55 30.04 10.80
N SER A 218 4.71 31.15 11.55
CA SER A 218 5.58 31.20 12.72
C SER A 218 4.96 30.38 13.85
N PRO A 219 5.64 29.35 14.37
CA PRO A 219 5.09 28.48 15.42
C PRO A 219 4.63 29.26 16.66
N GLY A 220 5.37 30.29 17.07
CA GLY A 220 5.02 31.12 18.22
C GLY A 220 3.74 31.92 18.01
N MET A 221 3.53 32.47 16.81
CA MET A 221 2.31 33.21 16.48
C MET A 221 1.11 32.29 16.27
N VAL A 222 1.32 31.12 15.67
CA VAL A 222 0.29 30.09 15.55
C VAL A 222 -0.18 29.68 16.95
N THR A 223 0.73 29.33 17.87
CA THR A 223 0.38 29.03 19.27
C THR A 223 -0.34 30.18 19.96
N ALA A 224 0.15 31.42 19.82
CA ALA A 224 -0.50 32.59 20.40
C ALA A 224 -1.94 32.78 19.91
N ALA A 225 -2.19 32.51 18.62
CA ALA A 225 -3.51 32.59 18.02
C ALA A 225 -4.53 31.59 18.59
N PHE A 226 -4.07 30.43 19.08
CA PHE A 226 -4.95 29.45 19.73
C PHE A 226 -5.25 29.80 21.19
N HIS A 227 -4.34 30.50 21.88
CA HIS A 227 -4.55 30.97 23.25
C HIS A 227 -5.40 32.24 23.33
N ASP A 228 -5.15 33.21 22.44
CA ASP A 228 -5.87 34.49 22.39
C ASP A 228 -5.93 35.01 20.93
N PRO A 229 -6.88 34.51 20.12
CA PRO A 229 -6.98 34.84 18.70
C PRO A 229 -7.22 36.33 18.46
N GLU A 230 -8.05 36.97 19.29
CA GLU A 230 -8.41 38.38 19.11
C GLU A 230 -7.22 39.30 19.42
N GLN A 231 -6.55 39.10 20.56
CA GLN A 231 -5.38 39.89 20.92
C GLN A 231 -4.21 39.66 19.95
N THR A 232 -4.06 38.44 19.45
CA THR A 232 -3.07 38.11 18.42
C THR A 232 -3.28 38.95 17.16
N VAL A 233 -4.51 39.00 16.65
CA VAL A 233 -4.83 39.80 15.46
C VAL A 233 -4.72 41.30 15.73
N VAL A 234 -5.06 41.78 16.94
CA VAL A 234 -4.84 43.18 17.33
C VAL A 234 -3.36 43.55 17.32
N ARG A 235 -2.50 42.67 17.82
CA ARG A 235 -1.06 42.92 17.97
C ARG A 235 -0.31 42.85 16.65
N TRP A 236 -0.63 41.89 15.80
CA TRP A 236 0.16 41.58 14.59
C TRP A 236 -0.62 41.69 13.27
N GLY A 237 -1.93 41.85 13.32
CA GLY A 237 -2.78 41.86 12.14
C GLY A 237 -2.84 43.21 11.42
N SER A 238 -3.14 43.17 10.14
CA SER A 238 -3.39 44.33 9.28
C SER A 238 -4.88 44.64 9.20
N ARG A 239 -5.26 45.91 8.98
CA ARG A 239 -6.66 46.26 8.68
C ARG A 239 -7.04 45.78 7.29
N TYR A 240 -8.30 45.38 7.09
CA TYR A 240 -8.84 45.08 5.76
C TYR A 240 -9.93 46.06 5.35
N GLN A 241 -10.16 46.17 4.04
CA GLN A 241 -11.26 46.95 3.47
C GLN A 241 -12.57 46.14 3.43
N SER A 242 -12.48 44.82 3.19
CA SER A 242 -13.64 43.90 3.23
C SER A 242 -13.22 42.50 3.70
N HIS A 243 -14.18 41.74 4.23
CA HIS A 243 -13.93 40.33 4.61
C HIS A 243 -13.52 39.48 3.41
N ALA A 244 -14.11 39.72 2.24
CA ALA A 244 -13.80 38.94 1.04
C ALA A 244 -12.32 39.07 0.66
N VAL A 245 -11.76 40.28 0.74
CA VAL A 245 -10.33 40.52 0.48
C VAL A 245 -9.47 39.80 1.52
N ALA A 246 -9.82 39.89 2.81
CA ALA A 246 -9.07 39.20 3.86
C ALA A 246 -9.03 37.68 3.64
N TRP A 247 -10.16 37.06 3.32
CA TRP A 247 -10.23 35.62 3.08
C TRP A 247 -9.52 35.20 1.80
N ALA A 248 -9.58 36.00 0.73
CA ALA A 248 -8.81 35.73 -0.49
C ALA A 248 -7.29 35.70 -0.19
N VAL A 249 -6.77 36.70 0.53
CA VAL A 249 -5.35 36.76 0.91
C VAL A 249 -4.97 35.58 1.80
N ILE A 250 -5.82 35.20 2.76
CA ILE A 250 -5.59 34.02 3.61
C ILE A 250 -5.54 32.75 2.76
N THR A 251 -6.47 32.56 1.83
CA THR A 251 -6.50 31.39 0.95
C THR A 251 -5.25 31.29 0.10
N GLU A 252 -4.85 32.38 -0.58
CA GLU A 252 -3.62 32.42 -1.38
C GLU A 252 -2.38 32.11 -0.54
N TYR A 253 -2.29 32.69 0.67
CA TYR A 253 -1.19 32.46 1.60
C TYR A 253 -1.04 30.99 2.00
N LEU A 254 -2.16 30.30 2.26
CA LEU A 254 -2.17 28.89 2.67
C LEU A 254 -1.89 27.94 1.50
N ILE A 255 -2.42 28.24 0.30
CA ILE A 255 -2.12 27.47 -0.92
C ILE A 255 -0.62 27.53 -1.23
N ALA A 256 0.00 28.70 -1.14
CA ALA A 256 1.43 28.87 -1.36
C ALA A 256 2.34 28.07 -0.39
N ARG A 257 1.76 27.44 0.65
CA ARG A 257 2.46 26.64 1.66
C ARG A 257 2.08 25.17 1.65
N GLU A 258 1.16 24.77 0.76
CA GLU A 258 0.71 23.39 0.67
C GLU A 258 1.85 22.47 0.19
N GLU A 259 2.65 22.93 -0.77
CA GLU A 259 3.84 22.19 -1.22
C GLU A 259 4.90 22.15 -0.11
N PRO A 260 5.47 20.98 0.21
CA PRO A 260 6.69 20.96 1.00
C PRO A 260 7.76 21.71 0.20
N PRO A 261 8.61 22.54 0.85
CA PRO A 261 9.84 22.96 0.19
C PRO A 261 10.59 21.67 -0.14
N TRP A 262 10.59 21.28 -1.41
CA TRP A 262 11.43 20.21 -1.91
C TRP A 262 12.87 20.70 -1.79
N THR A 263 13.51 20.45 -0.65
CA THR A 263 14.95 20.59 -0.52
C THR A 263 15.56 19.35 -1.15
N SER A 264 16.01 19.48 -2.39
CA SER A 264 16.88 18.51 -3.03
C SER A 264 18.23 18.47 -2.31
N GLU A 265 18.29 17.87 -1.12
CA GLU A 265 19.56 17.36 -0.60
C GLU A 265 19.87 16.04 -1.31
N SER A 266 20.21 16.19 -2.58
CA SER A 266 20.82 15.16 -3.41
C SER A 266 21.64 15.86 -4.49
N ASN A 267 22.57 16.72 -4.08
CA ASN A 267 23.66 17.18 -4.92
C ASN A 267 24.80 17.71 -4.05
N SER A 268 25.70 16.79 -3.69
CA SER A 268 27.16 16.88 -3.90
C SER A 268 27.93 16.25 -2.75
N ALA A 269 28.51 15.08 -3.07
CA ALA A 269 29.80 14.52 -2.65
C ALA A 269 30.21 14.56 -1.17
#